data_AF-A2E9N8-F1
#
_entry.id   AF-A2E9N8-F1
#
_cell.length_a   1.000
_cell.length_b   1.000
_cell.length_c   1.000
_cell.angle_alpha   90.00
_cell.angle_beta   90.00
_cell.angle_gamma   90.00
#
_symmetry.space_group_name_H-M   'P 1'
#
loop_
_entity.id
_entity.type
_entity.pdbx_description
1 polymer ?
#
loop_
_entity_poly.entity_id
_entity_poly.type
_entity_poly.pdbx_seq_one_letter_code
_entity_poly.pdbx_strand_id
1 'polypeptide(L)'
;MISFPSRISFKFSVPITYKAIQIKIENRRRLVQSEKKIDTLNLFFAVFASAVDIQLKSGINYITSPIEITENHTRIIGDKKTRLVGGIKLSNWAKVSDKSILNRLDESIRSKVYQIDLKEFGITNLHPFYPRGFGYAAPYSHNHLYIDQQQMNIAQYPRLGEFIKISSPTEAISIENGVGINDSRIYTWQYHPYIMAWGYWNHGWSGSTQRVTKIDKSSQTVYFEEARNTTVAKSGDSILFFNILEEIRYPGDFYIDNETKILYFIPFDKINSKTEIFLSNLT
;
A
#
# COMPACT_ATOMS: atom_id res chain seq x y z
N MET A 1 25.62 -39.33 35.60
CA MET A 1 26.85 -38.52 35.59
C MET A 1 27.13 -38.18 34.14
N ILE A 2 26.86 -36.93 33.73
CA ILE A 2 27.46 -36.18 32.61
C ILE A 2 26.92 -34.76 32.79
N SER A 3 27.81 -33.86 33.20
CA SER A 3 27.59 -32.42 33.32
C SER A 3 27.86 -31.74 31.99
N PHE A 4 27.16 -30.65 31.69
CA PHE A 4 27.61 -29.66 30.73
C PHE A 4 27.86 -28.31 31.43
N PRO A 5 28.99 -27.62 31.13
CA PRO A 5 29.34 -26.35 31.76
C PRO A 5 28.76 -25.11 31.04
N SER A 6 28.63 -24.07 31.85
CA SER A 6 28.57 -22.61 31.63
C SER A 6 28.62 -21.98 30.22
N ARG A 7 27.66 -21.05 30.03
CA ARG A 7 27.72 -19.74 29.34
C ARG A 7 28.96 -19.37 28.51
N ILE A 8 28.72 -18.96 27.26
CA ILE A 8 29.42 -17.83 26.63
C ILE A 8 28.39 -16.93 25.93
N SER A 9 28.41 -15.67 26.31
CA SER A 9 27.62 -14.55 25.77
C SER A 9 28.47 -13.73 24.81
N PHE A 10 27.93 -13.33 23.67
CA PHE A 10 28.45 -12.22 22.87
C PHE A 10 27.46 -11.06 22.88
N LYS A 11 27.89 -9.95 23.50
CA LYS A 11 27.26 -8.64 23.41
C LYS A 11 27.71 -7.98 22.11
N PHE A 12 26.76 -7.49 21.32
CA PHE A 12 26.99 -6.32 20.47
C PHE A 12 26.02 -5.24 20.92
N SER A 13 26.56 -4.23 21.60
CA SER A 13 25.87 -2.97 21.88
C SER A 13 26.06 -2.05 20.68
N VAL A 14 24.94 -1.57 20.12
CA VAL A 14 24.87 -0.24 19.51
C VAL A 14 23.62 0.43 20.08
N PRO A 15 23.73 1.57 20.79
CA PRO A 15 22.57 2.21 21.38
C PRO A 15 21.88 3.05 20.30
N ILE A 16 20.69 2.65 19.87
CA ILE A 16 19.77 3.58 19.19
C ILE A 16 18.63 3.83 20.15
N THR A 17 18.76 4.93 20.89
CA THR A 17 17.74 5.49 21.77
C THR A 17 16.61 6.05 20.90
N TYR A 18 15.67 5.20 20.51
CA TYR A 18 14.35 5.70 20.13
C TYR A 18 13.63 6.05 21.43
N LYS A 19 13.50 7.36 21.70
CA LYS A 19 12.51 7.85 22.67
C LYS A 19 11.14 7.40 22.17
N ALA A 20 10.69 6.24 22.64
CA ALA A 20 9.27 5.95 22.69
C ALA A 20 8.63 7.12 23.43
N ILE A 21 7.79 7.88 22.75
CA ILE A 21 6.85 8.74 23.43
C ILE A 21 5.88 7.78 24.11
N GLN A 22 6.24 7.32 25.31
CA GLN A 22 5.26 6.73 26.21
C GLN A 22 4.20 7.80 26.41
N ILE A 23 3.00 7.54 25.89
CA ILE A 23 1.82 8.31 26.24
C ILE A 23 1.63 8.05 27.74
N LYS A 24 2.09 8.98 28.56
CA LYS A 24 1.95 8.95 30.02
C LYS A 24 0.46 9.09 30.32
N ILE A 25 -0.19 7.98 30.63
CA ILE A 25 -1.58 7.93 31.11
C ILE A 25 -1.57 8.51 32.53
N GLU A 26 -1.87 9.80 32.69
CA GLU A 26 -2.05 10.41 34.00
C GLU A 26 -3.47 10.12 34.52
N ASN A 27 -3.60 9.06 35.32
CA ASN A 27 -4.80 8.79 36.10
C ASN A 27 -4.99 9.86 37.19
N ARG A 28 -5.79 10.89 36.95
CA ARG A 28 -6.23 11.81 38.01
C ARG A 28 -7.51 11.30 38.67
N ARG A 29 -7.41 10.77 39.90
CA ARG A 29 -8.56 10.58 40.81
C ARG A 29 -8.79 11.85 41.64
N ARG A 30 -9.99 12.42 41.59
CA ARG A 30 -10.51 13.35 42.61
C ARG A 30 -11.57 12.60 43.42
N LEU A 31 -11.29 12.37 44.70
CA LEU A 31 -12.27 11.89 45.67
C LEU A 31 -12.88 13.12 46.37
N VAL A 32 -14.20 13.28 46.28
CA VAL A 32 -15.00 14.12 47.19
C VAL A 32 -16.15 13.26 47.72
N GLN A 33 -16.30 13.29 49.04
CA GLN A 33 -17.12 12.48 49.95
C GLN A 33 -18.64 12.49 49.68
N SER A 34 -19.34 11.42 50.08
CA SER A 34 -20.20 11.43 51.29
C SER A 34 -20.78 10.04 51.57
N GLU A 35 -20.56 9.53 52.78
CA GLU A 35 -21.18 8.31 53.30
C GLU A 35 -22.70 8.49 53.41
N LYS A 36 -23.49 7.65 52.72
CA LYS A 36 -24.85 7.32 53.14
C LYS A 36 -25.12 5.83 52.91
N LYS A 37 -25.70 5.25 53.96
CA LYS A 37 -26.06 3.84 54.19
C LYS A 37 -26.56 3.10 52.94
N ILE A 38 -25.99 1.93 52.78
CA ILE A 38 -26.33 0.89 51.81
C ILE A 38 -27.62 0.21 52.29
N ASP A 39 -28.68 0.30 51.50
CA ASP A 39 -29.84 -0.59 51.59
C ASP A 39 -29.84 -1.55 50.39
N THR A 40 -30.11 -2.80 50.72
CA THR A 40 -29.99 -4.03 49.93
C THR A 40 -30.94 -4.11 48.74
N LEU A 41 -30.42 -4.21 47.51
CA LEU A 41 -30.85 -5.12 46.43
C LEU A 41 -30.02 -4.81 45.17
N ASN A 42 -29.65 -5.85 44.41
CA ASN A 42 -28.77 -5.81 43.23
C ASN A 42 -27.28 -5.74 43.50
N LEU A 43 -26.72 -6.85 43.98
CA LEU A 43 -25.34 -7.24 43.68
C LEU A 43 -25.25 -7.70 42.20
N PHE A 44 -25.72 -6.86 41.28
CA PHE A 44 -25.31 -6.94 39.89
C PHE A 44 -23.89 -6.38 39.87
N PHE A 45 -22.95 -7.15 39.33
CA PHE A 45 -21.58 -6.72 39.07
C PHE A 45 -21.57 -5.29 38.52
N ALA A 46 -21.29 -4.30 39.38
CA ALA A 46 -20.83 -3.00 38.95
C ALA A 46 -19.40 -3.23 38.47
N VAL A 47 -19.27 -3.76 37.26
CA VAL A 47 -18.10 -3.52 36.43
C VAL A 47 -18.13 -2.01 36.24
N PHE A 48 -17.47 -1.29 37.13
CA PHE A 48 -17.10 0.10 36.89
C PHE A 48 -16.17 0.04 35.68
N ALA A 49 -16.76 0.11 34.49
CA ALA A 49 -15.99 0.22 33.27
C ALA A 49 -15.26 1.55 33.37
N SER A 50 -13.98 1.50 33.71
CA SER A 50 -13.13 2.69 33.67
C SER A 50 -13.02 3.09 32.21
N ALA A 51 -13.80 4.10 31.81
CA ALA A 51 -13.64 4.71 30.50
C ALA A 51 -12.20 5.22 30.39
N VAL A 52 -11.46 4.74 29.39
CA VAL A 52 -10.10 5.21 29.07
C VAL A 52 -10.22 6.29 28.01
N ASP A 53 -9.75 7.49 28.32
CA ASP A 53 -9.70 8.58 27.33
C ASP A 53 -8.31 8.66 26.68
N ILE A 54 -8.25 8.43 25.37
CA ILE A 54 -7.06 8.64 24.55
C ILE A 54 -7.16 10.03 23.92
N GLN A 55 -6.45 11.00 24.51
CA GLN A 55 -6.40 12.37 24.00
C GLN A 55 -5.33 12.51 22.90
N LEU A 56 -5.75 12.87 21.70
CA LEU A 56 -4.87 13.16 20.57
C LEU A 56 -4.56 14.66 20.49
N LYS A 57 -3.34 14.98 20.04
CA LYS A 57 -2.94 16.38 19.83
C LYS A 57 -3.64 16.95 18.60
N SER A 58 -3.83 18.27 18.59
CA SER A 58 -4.18 19.01 17.38
C SER A 58 -3.10 18.81 16.32
N GLY A 59 -3.48 18.61 15.06
CA GLY A 59 -2.56 18.33 13.95
C GLY A 59 -2.28 16.84 13.72
N ILE A 60 -1.14 16.54 13.11
CA ILE A 60 -0.80 15.17 12.69
C ILE A 60 -0.19 14.40 13.85
N ASN A 61 -0.78 13.24 14.13
CA ASN A 61 -0.29 12.25 15.07
C ASN A 61 0.11 11.01 14.25
N TYR A 62 1.41 10.74 14.16
CA TYR A 62 1.92 9.59 13.42
C TYR A 62 1.72 8.31 14.22
N ILE A 63 1.27 7.25 13.54
CA ILE A 63 1.05 5.93 14.09
C ILE A 63 1.99 4.94 13.38
N THR A 64 2.85 4.28 14.15
CA THR A 64 3.77 3.26 13.63
C THR A 64 3.35 1.83 13.96
N SER A 65 2.31 1.65 14.76
CA SER A 65 1.76 0.35 15.16
C SER A 65 0.26 0.47 15.40
N PRO A 66 -0.54 -0.60 15.23
CA PRO A 66 -1.97 -0.56 15.53
C PRO A 66 -2.25 0.00 16.93
N ILE A 67 -3.33 0.79 17.06
CA ILE A 67 -3.85 1.19 18.38
C ILE A 67 -4.75 0.05 18.85
N GLU A 68 -4.28 -0.70 19.84
CA GLU A 68 -5.06 -1.77 20.47
C GLU A 68 -6.01 -1.18 21.52
N ILE A 69 -7.32 -1.42 21.33
CA ILE A 69 -8.36 -1.01 22.27
C ILE A 69 -8.83 -2.26 23.00
N THR A 70 -8.40 -2.43 24.26
CA THR A 70 -8.72 -3.60 25.08
C THR A 70 -9.82 -3.34 26.10
N GLU A 71 -10.07 -2.08 26.44
CA GLU A 71 -11.01 -1.67 27.49
C GLU A 71 -12.35 -1.19 26.93
N ASN A 72 -13.44 -1.67 27.53
CA ASN A 72 -14.80 -1.22 27.22
C ASN A 72 -14.96 0.27 27.58
N HIS A 73 -15.69 1.02 26.74
CA HIS A 73 -15.90 2.47 26.87
C HIS A 73 -14.63 3.34 26.71
N THR A 74 -13.62 2.85 26.00
CA THR A 74 -12.50 3.69 25.53
C THR A 74 -13.02 4.79 24.61
N ARG A 75 -12.65 6.05 24.87
CA ARG A 75 -12.95 7.20 24.00
C ARG A 75 -11.66 7.73 23.39
N ILE A 76 -11.67 7.96 22.08
CA ILE A 76 -10.57 8.64 21.37
C ILE A 76 -11.01 10.08 21.12
N ILE A 77 -10.27 11.05 21.68
CA ILE A 77 -10.67 12.46 21.72
C ILE A 77 -9.65 13.28 20.95
N GLY A 78 -10.10 14.03 19.93
CA GLY A 78 -9.30 14.96 19.15
C GLY A 78 -10.10 16.22 18.79
N ASP A 79 -9.45 17.18 18.14
CA ASP A 79 -10.10 18.36 17.58
C ASP A 79 -10.27 18.24 16.05
N LYS A 80 -10.84 19.27 15.40
CA LYS A 80 -11.06 19.27 13.95
C LYS A 80 -9.77 19.22 13.10
N LYS A 81 -8.61 19.47 13.70
CA LYS A 81 -7.30 19.44 13.04
C LYS A 81 -6.56 18.14 13.34
N THR A 82 -7.04 17.32 14.28
CA THR A 82 -6.43 16.03 14.63
C THR A 82 -6.53 15.06 13.45
N ARG A 83 -5.37 14.57 13.00
CA ARG A 83 -5.24 13.53 11.99
C ARG A 83 -4.37 12.40 12.55
N LEU A 84 -4.83 11.17 12.38
CA LEU A 84 -4.03 9.97 12.62
C LEU A 84 -3.44 9.51 11.29
N VAL A 85 -2.11 9.39 11.21
CA VAL A 85 -1.43 9.08 9.95
C VAL A 85 -0.47 7.91 10.15
N GLY A 86 -0.73 6.80 9.46
CA GLY A 86 0.17 5.65 9.40
C GLY A 86 1.17 5.70 8.23
N GLY A 87 1.11 6.74 7.39
CA GLY A 87 2.01 6.93 6.27
C GLY A 87 3.28 7.70 6.64
N ILE A 88 4.31 7.52 5.83
CA ILE A 88 5.56 8.28 5.93
C ILE A 88 5.39 9.57 5.14
N LYS A 89 5.65 10.72 5.79
CA LYS A 89 5.67 12.02 5.11
C LYS A 89 6.91 12.12 4.25
N LEU A 90 6.72 12.36 2.96
CA LEU A 90 7.77 12.55 1.98
C LEU A 90 8.02 14.04 1.72
N SER A 91 9.26 14.36 1.35
CA SER A 91 9.73 15.68 0.95
C SER A 91 10.76 15.54 -0.19
N ASN A 92 11.53 16.60 -0.50
CA ASN A 92 12.63 16.56 -1.47
C ASN A 92 12.23 16.10 -2.88
N TRP A 93 10.99 16.36 -3.29
CA TRP A 93 10.58 16.08 -4.66
C TRP A 93 11.31 16.97 -5.65
N ALA A 94 11.65 16.42 -6.81
CA ALA A 94 12.27 17.14 -7.91
C ALA A 94 11.63 16.72 -9.24
N LYS A 95 11.80 17.54 -10.28
CA LYS A 95 11.44 17.11 -11.64
C LYS A 95 12.38 16.00 -12.09
N VAL A 96 11.84 15.03 -12.83
CA VAL A 96 12.67 13.99 -13.45
C VAL A 96 13.61 14.65 -14.45
N SER A 97 14.91 14.35 -14.33
CA SER A 97 15.95 14.85 -15.23
C SER A 97 16.75 13.74 -15.90
N ASP A 98 16.64 12.50 -15.41
CA ASP A 98 17.29 11.34 -16.01
C ASP A 98 16.69 11.04 -17.39
N LYS A 99 17.53 11.16 -18.42
CA LYS A 99 17.14 10.94 -19.81
C LYS A 99 16.68 9.51 -20.07
N SER A 100 17.23 8.52 -19.38
CA SER A 100 16.85 7.11 -19.54
C SER A 100 15.39 6.88 -19.11
N ILE A 101 14.98 7.54 -18.01
CA ILE A 101 13.60 7.52 -17.52
C ILE A 101 12.69 8.34 -18.43
N LEU A 102 13.08 9.57 -18.77
CA LEU A 102 12.27 10.45 -19.62
C LEU A 102 11.99 9.82 -20.99
N ASN A 103 12.96 9.11 -21.58
CA ASN A 103 12.79 8.46 -22.89
C ASN A 103 11.77 7.32 -22.89
N ARG A 104 11.47 6.73 -21.72
CA ARG A 104 10.41 5.71 -21.56
C ARG A 104 9.02 6.33 -21.48
N LEU A 105 8.92 7.61 -21.18
CA LEU A 105 7.67 8.33 -20.97
C LEU A 105 7.18 9.03 -22.24
N ASP A 106 5.85 9.15 -22.37
CA ASP A 106 5.19 9.95 -23.40
C ASP A 106 5.71 11.40 -23.36
N GLU A 107 6.06 11.97 -24.52
CA GLU A 107 6.70 13.30 -24.59
C GLU A 107 5.86 14.41 -23.92
N SER A 108 4.54 14.32 -24.03
CA SER A 108 3.58 15.28 -23.48
C SER A 108 3.57 15.37 -21.95
N ILE A 109 4.17 14.39 -21.25
CA ILE A 109 4.18 14.34 -19.78
C ILE A 109 5.57 14.45 -19.16
N ARG A 110 6.65 14.35 -19.94
CA ARG A 110 8.05 14.39 -19.46
C ARG A 110 8.34 15.58 -18.54
N SER A 111 7.87 16.77 -18.89
CA SER A 111 8.07 18.00 -18.09
C SER A 111 7.18 18.07 -16.83
N LYS A 112 6.21 17.16 -16.69
CA LYS A 112 5.21 17.15 -15.62
C LYS A 112 5.53 16.14 -14.52
N VAL A 113 6.33 15.11 -14.80
CA VAL A 113 6.69 14.06 -13.82
C VAL A 113 7.67 14.58 -12.77
N TYR A 114 7.39 14.21 -11.53
CA TYR A 114 8.25 14.41 -10.36
C TYR A 114 8.79 13.08 -9.87
N GLN A 115 9.90 13.13 -9.14
CA GLN A 115 10.50 11.99 -8.46
C GLN A 115 10.86 12.30 -7.00
N ILE A 116 10.90 11.25 -6.18
CA ILE A 116 11.41 11.24 -4.80
C ILE A 116 12.25 9.96 -4.61
N ASP A 117 13.46 10.08 -4.07
CA ASP A 117 14.24 8.92 -3.61
C ASP A 117 13.71 8.47 -2.23
N LEU A 118 13.04 7.31 -2.19
CA LEU A 118 12.42 6.82 -0.97
C LEU A 118 13.45 6.36 0.09
N LYS A 119 14.70 6.08 -0.30
CA LYS A 119 15.76 5.69 0.65
C LYS A 119 16.11 6.83 1.60
N GLU A 120 15.94 8.09 1.19
CA GLU A 120 16.13 9.26 2.07
C GLU A 120 15.18 9.24 3.28
N PHE A 121 14.05 8.52 3.17
CA PHE A 121 13.04 8.38 4.21
C PHE A 121 13.13 7.02 4.94
N GLY A 122 14.23 6.30 4.78
CA GLY A 122 14.45 4.98 5.38
C GLY A 122 13.64 3.84 4.73
N ILE A 123 13.02 4.09 3.58
CA ILE A 123 12.19 3.09 2.89
C ILE A 123 13.09 2.25 1.99
N THR A 124 13.59 1.14 2.54
CA THR A 124 14.45 0.20 1.83
C THR A 124 13.70 -1.03 1.33
N ASN A 125 12.51 -1.29 1.86
CA ASN A 125 11.62 -2.38 1.47
C ASN A 125 10.23 -1.83 1.15
N LEU A 126 9.67 -2.30 0.04
CA LEU A 126 8.29 -2.02 -0.35
C LEU A 126 7.48 -3.30 -0.21
N HIS A 127 6.19 -3.16 0.08
CA HIS A 127 5.30 -4.30 0.09
C HIS A 127 5.19 -4.86 -1.33
N PRO A 128 5.40 -6.17 -1.54
CA PRO A 128 5.26 -6.75 -2.85
C PRO A 128 3.80 -6.72 -3.29
N PHE A 129 3.57 -6.73 -4.60
CA PHE A 129 2.25 -6.95 -5.15
C PHE A 129 1.86 -8.42 -4.96
N TYR A 130 0.97 -8.68 -4.01
CA TYR A 130 0.37 -9.99 -3.82
C TYR A 130 -0.82 -10.19 -4.78
N PRO A 131 -1.00 -11.41 -5.31
CA PRO A 131 -2.25 -11.82 -5.93
C PRO A 131 -3.45 -11.56 -5.00
N ARG A 132 -4.51 -10.97 -5.53
CA ARG A 132 -5.71 -10.48 -4.83
C ARG A 132 -6.96 -10.84 -5.64
N GLY A 133 -8.13 -10.73 -5.01
CA GLY A 133 -9.41 -11.01 -5.66
C GLY A 133 -9.89 -12.44 -5.40
N PHE A 134 -10.75 -12.95 -6.27
CA PHE A 134 -11.45 -14.22 -6.02
C PHE A 134 -10.46 -15.38 -5.78
N GLY A 135 -10.66 -16.09 -4.67
CA GLY A 135 -9.81 -17.21 -4.26
C GLY A 135 -8.52 -16.83 -3.51
N TYR A 136 -8.13 -15.55 -3.43
CA TYR A 136 -6.88 -15.14 -2.76
C TYR A 136 -7.14 -14.45 -1.41
N ALA A 137 -6.44 -14.91 -0.37
CA ALA A 137 -6.33 -14.22 0.91
C ALA A 137 -5.01 -13.43 0.93
N ALA A 138 -5.05 -12.17 0.53
CA ALA A 138 -3.85 -11.35 0.42
C ALA A 138 -3.60 -10.57 1.72
N PRO A 139 -2.42 -10.74 2.36
CA PRO A 139 -2.21 -10.30 3.74
C PRO A 139 -2.13 -8.77 3.89
N TYR A 140 -1.46 -8.06 2.96
CA TYR A 140 -1.25 -6.60 3.05
C TYR A 140 -1.28 -5.92 1.68
N SER A 141 -1.84 -4.71 1.64
CA SER A 141 -1.94 -3.90 0.41
C SER A 141 -0.56 -3.40 -0.03
N HIS A 142 -0.41 -3.11 -1.33
CA HIS A 142 0.77 -2.39 -1.83
C HIS A 142 0.81 -0.96 -1.28
N ASN A 143 1.93 -0.27 -1.46
CA ASN A 143 2.06 1.12 -1.03
C ASN A 143 1.16 2.07 -1.85
N HIS A 144 0.35 2.88 -1.18
CA HIS A 144 -0.50 3.94 -1.75
C HIS A 144 0.13 5.31 -1.54
N LEU A 145 0.05 6.17 -2.55
CA LEU A 145 0.51 7.55 -2.49
C LEU A 145 -0.68 8.49 -2.27
N TYR A 146 -0.51 9.46 -1.37
CA TYR A 146 -1.47 10.53 -1.12
C TYR A 146 -0.78 11.89 -1.26
N ILE A 147 -1.41 12.80 -2.00
CA ILE A 147 -0.95 14.19 -2.14
C ILE A 147 -2.10 15.09 -1.70
N ASP A 148 -1.86 15.97 -0.73
CA ASP A 148 -2.86 16.87 -0.15
C ASP A 148 -4.18 16.16 0.23
N GLN A 149 -4.04 14.97 0.82
CA GLN A 149 -5.13 14.08 1.25
C GLN A 149 -5.91 13.39 0.11
N GLN A 150 -5.53 13.62 -1.15
CA GLN A 150 -6.08 12.91 -2.29
C GLN A 150 -5.24 11.67 -2.61
N GLN A 151 -5.88 10.52 -2.72
CA GLN A 151 -5.21 9.29 -3.15
C GLN A 151 -4.85 9.37 -4.64
N MET A 152 -3.61 9.02 -4.94
CA MET A 152 -3.08 8.93 -6.29
C MET A 152 -3.39 7.54 -6.89
N ASN A 153 -3.40 7.45 -8.21
CA ASN A 153 -3.67 6.23 -8.95
C ASN A 153 -2.36 5.54 -9.32
N ILE A 154 -2.27 4.24 -9.07
CA ILE A 154 -1.16 3.46 -9.61
C ILE A 154 -1.22 3.51 -11.13
N ALA A 155 -0.07 3.72 -11.77
CA ALA A 155 0.05 3.74 -13.22
C ALA A 155 -0.50 2.44 -13.81
N GLN A 156 -1.50 2.56 -14.67
CA GLN A 156 -2.26 1.44 -15.19
C GLN A 156 -2.70 1.66 -16.64
N TYR A 157 -2.90 0.54 -17.33
CA TYR A 157 -3.43 0.51 -18.69
C TYR A 157 -4.43 -0.63 -18.87
N PRO A 158 -5.62 -0.36 -19.40
CA PRO A 158 -6.14 0.95 -19.76
C PRO A 158 -6.41 1.85 -18.54
N ARG A 159 -6.96 3.03 -18.78
CA ARG A 159 -7.30 3.96 -17.70
C ARG A 159 -8.31 3.35 -16.74
N LEU A 160 -8.38 3.88 -15.52
CA LEU A 160 -9.32 3.42 -14.49
C LEU A 160 -10.76 3.36 -15.02
N GLY A 161 -11.38 2.19 -14.91
CA GLY A 161 -12.73 1.91 -15.41
C GLY A 161 -12.79 1.25 -16.78
N GLU A 162 -11.65 1.12 -17.47
CA GLU A 162 -11.55 0.50 -18.79
C GLU A 162 -10.80 -0.84 -18.75
N PHE A 163 -11.08 -1.68 -19.74
CA PHE A 163 -10.48 -3.01 -19.89
C PHE A 163 -10.17 -3.30 -21.35
N ILE A 164 -9.10 -4.05 -21.57
CA ILE A 164 -8.76 -4.65 -22.86
C ILE A 164 -9.48 -5.98 -22.96
N LYS A 165 -9.81 -6.37 -24.19
CA LYS A 165 -10.32 -7.70 -24.50
C LYS A 165 -9.17 -8.61 -24.93
N ILE A 166 -9.07 -9.77 -24.29
CA ILE A 166 -8.20 -10.85 -24.77
C ILE A 166 -8.64 -11.22 -26.19
N SER A 167 -7.69 -11.35 -27.10
CA SER A 167 -7.96 -11.67 -28.51
C SER A 167 -7.81 -13.16 -28.83
N SER A 168 -7.01 -13.90 -28.06
CA SER A 168 -6.82 -15.34 -28.24
C SER A 168 -6.37 -16.01 -26.94
N PRO A 169 -6.58 -17.33 -26.79
CA PRO A 169 -7.30 -18.24 -27.71
C PRO A 169 -8.83 -18.11 -27.64
N THR A 170 -9.56 -18.76 -28.55
CA THR A 170 -11.04 -18.80 -28.53
C THR A 170 -11.59 -19.72 -27.44
N GLU A 171 -10.95 -20.86 -27.22
CA GLU A 171 -11.28 -21.78 -26.12
C GLU A 171 -10.50 -21.42 -24.87
N ALA A 172 -11.09 -21.63 -23.69
CA ALA A 172 -10.42 -21.26 -22.44
C ALA A 172 -9.19 -22.15 -22.19
N ILE A 173 -8.04 -21.54 -21.96
CA ILE A 173 -6.78 -22.22 -21.60
C ILE A 173 -6.22 -21.63 -20.31
N SER A 174 -5.32 -22.35 -19.64
CA SER A 174 -4.53 -21.79 -18.55
C SER A 174 -3.81 -20.52 -19.00
N ILE A 175 -3.89 -19.46 -18.20
CA ILE A 175 -3.23 -18.18 -18.49
C ILE A 175 -1.69 -18.28 -18.54
N GLU A 176 -1.12 -19.35 -17.98
CA GLU A 176 0.32 -19.65 -18.06
C GLU A 176 0.78 -20.00 -19.48
N ASN A 177 -0.13 -20.52 -20.30
CA ASN A 177 0.14 -20.80 -21.72
C ASN A 177 0.13 -19.52 -22.58
N GLY A 178 -0.21 -18.39 -21.95
CA GLY A 178 -0.22 -17.07 -22.56
C GLY A 178 -1.52 -16.75 -23.27
N VAL A 179 -1.89 -15.47 -23.24
CA VAL A 179 -3.09 -14.94 -23.91
C VAL A 179 -2.67 -13.90 -24.93
N GLY A 180 -3.32 -13.90 -26.09
CA GLY A 180 -3.09 -12.89 -27.11
C GLY A 180 -3.81 -11.60 -26.78
N ILE A 181 -3.17 -10.47 -27.04
CA ILE A 181 -3.77 -9.15 -26.87
C ILE A 181 -3.48 -8.29 -28.09
N ASN A 182 -4.53 -7.90 -28.81
CA ASN A 182 -4.39 -7.03 -29.98
C ASN A 182 -4.33 -5.55 -29.59
N ASP A 183 -3.32 -5.19 -28.80
CA ASP A 183 -3.01 -3.81 -28.44
C ASP A 183 -1.49 -3.58 -28.48
N SER A 184 -1.05 -2.83 -29.49
CA SER A 184 0.38 -2.57 -29.71
C SER A 184 1.06 -1.88 -28.52
N ARG A 185 0.31 -1.15 -27.69
CA ARG A 185 0.86 -0.36 -26.58
C ARG A 185 1.51 -1.25 -25.52
N ILE A 186 0.89 -2.39 -25.21
CA ILE A 186 1.41 -3.36 -24.24
C ILE A 186 2.84 -3.78 -24.59
N TYR A 187 3.11 -3.95 -25.89
CA TYR A 187 4.41 -4.38 -26.40
C TYR A 187 5.44 -3.25 -26.53
N THR A 188 5.15 -2.07 -26.00
CA THR A 188 6.11 -0.96 -25.84
C THR A 188 6.71 -0.91 -24.45
N TRP A 189 6.10 -1.59 -23.47
CA TRP A 189 6.54 -1.57 -22.08
C TRP A 189 7.87 -2.29 -21.90
N GLN A 190 8.75 -1.72 -21.11
CA GLN A 190 9.89 -2.46 -20.59
C GLN A 190 9.41 -3.42 -19.50
N TYR A 191 9.62 -4.72 -19.72
CA TYR A 191 9.26 -5.74 -18.73
C TYR A 191 10.04 -5.58 -17.41
N HIS A 192 9.33 -5.79 -16.30
CA HIS A 192 9.89 -6.02 -14.96
C HIS A 192 8.96 -6.97 -14.17
N PRO A 193 9.46 -7.70 -13.16
CA PRO A 193 8.72 -8.80 -12.51
C PRO A 193 7.58 -8.34 -11.57
N TYR A 194 7.33 -7.03 -11.49
CA TYR A 194 6.32 -6.43 -10.64
C TYR A 194 5.10 -5.92 -11.41
N ILE A 195 5.05 -6.14 -12.73
CA ILE A 195 3.85 -5.84 -13.54
C ILE A 195 2.76 -6.83 -13.13
N MET A 196 1.59 -6.29 -12.82
CA MET A 196 0.42 -7.06 -12.44
C MET A 196 -0.70 -6.84 -13.45
N ALA A 197 -1.58 -7.83 -13.58
CA ALA A 197 -2.80 -7.71 -14.34
C ALA A 197 -4.00 -8.08 -13.48
N TRP A 198 -5.05 -7.27 -13.54
CA TRP A 198 -6.38 -7.67 -13.08
C TRP A 198 -7.14 -8.23 -14.27
N GLY A 199 -7.68 -9.43 -14.15
CA GLY A 199 -8.56 -10.00 -15.16
C GLY A 199 -9.79 -10.64 -14.55
N TYR A 200 -10.85 -10.69 -15.34
CA TYR A 200 -12.06 -11.45 -15.03
C TYR A 200 -11.92 -12.88 -15.53
N TRP A 201 -11.02 -13.62 -14.90
CA TRP A 201 -10.69 -15.00 -15.25
C TRP A 201 -11.85 -15.94 -14.96
N ASN A 202 -11.96 -17.03 -15.71
CA ASN A 202 -12.94 -18.12 -15.56
C ASN A 202 -14.41 -17.75 -15.82
N HIS A 203 -14.94 -16.72 -15.17
CA HIS A 203 -16.41 -16.56 -15.02
C HIS A 203 -16.97 -15.14 -15.21
N GLY A 204 -16.17 -14.12 -15.56
CA GLY A 204 -16.67 -12.78 -15.94
C GLY A 204 -17.26 -11.92 -14.82
N TRP A 205 -17.77 -12.51 -13.73
CA TRP A 205 -18.37 -11.81 -12.58
C TRP A 205 -17.42 -11.59 -11.41
N SER A 206 -16.27 -12.27 -11.40
CA SER A 206 -15.19 -12.03 -10.45
C SER A 206 -13.84 -12.01 -11.15
N GLY A 207 -12.90 -11.31 -10.54
CA GLY A 207 -11.55 -11.21 -11.05
C GLY A 207 -10.52 -11.42 -9.95
N SER A 208 -9.29 -11.62 -10.40
CA SER A 208 -8.12 -11.66 -9.52
C SER A 208 -6.92 -10.99 -10.19
N THR A 209 -5.94 -10.60 -9.38
CA THR A 209 -4.67 -10.10 -9.88
C THR A 209 -3.70 -11.25 -10.11
N GLN A 210 -3.03 -11.22 -11.26
CA GLN A 210 -1.99 -12.17 -11.65
C GLN A 210 -0.73 -11.41 -12.02
N ARG A 211 0.43 -11.96 -11.66
CA ARG A 211 1.72 -11.37 -12.05
C ARG A 211 2.00 -11.70 -13.51
N VAL A 212 2.49 -10.72 -14.27
CA VAL A 212 2.99 -10.95 -15.63
C VAL A 212 4.40 -11.54 -15.56
N THR A 213 4.64 -12.64 -16.26
CA THR A 213 5.95 -13.32 -16.30
C THR A 213 6.70 -13.05 -17.60
N LYS A 214 5.98 -12.74 -18.69
CA LYS A 214 6.57 -12.42 -20.00
C LYS A 214 5.60 -11.62 -20.85
N ILE A 215 6.13 -10.63 -21.58
CA ILE A 215 5.43 -9.93 -22.67
C ILE A 215 6.19 -10.23 -23.96
N ASP A 216 5.58 -11.01 -24.85
CA ASP A 216 6.19 -11.41 -26.12
C ASP A 216 5.63 -10.59 -27.27
N LYS A 217 6.44 -9.64 -27.75
CA LYS A 217 6.09 -8.77 -28.88
C LYS A 217 5.98 -9.50 -30.21
N SER A 218 6.74 -10.59 -30.39
CA SER A 218 6.79 -11.32 -31.67
C SER A 218 5.51 -12.11 -31.92
N SER A 219 5.00 -12.75 -30.86
CA SER A 219 3.75 -13.53 -30.90
C SER A 219 2.52 -12.73 -30.45
N GLN A 220 2.70 -11.49 -30.00
CA GLN A 220 1.67 -10.68 -29.35
C GLN A 220 0.97 -11.44 -28.22
N THR A 221 1.76 -12.06 -27.35
CA THR A 221 1.27 -12.89 -26.24
C THR A 221 1.80 -12.39 -24.90
N VAL A 222 0.93 -12.35 -23.90
CA VAL A 222 1.30 -12.06 -22.50
C VAL A 222 1.12 -13.30 -21.66
N TYR A 223 2.11 -13.61 -20.83
CA TYR A 223 2.15 -14.78 -19.96
C TYR A 223 2.08 -14.36 -18.50
N PHE A 224 1.48 -15.22 -17.68
CA PHE A 224 1.23 -14.95 -16.27
C PHE A 224 1.85 -16.03 -15.38
N GLU A 225 2.04 -15.69 -14.10
CA GLU A 225 2.50 -16.62 -13.07
C GLU A 225 1.42 -17.67 -12.79
N GLU A 226 1.86 -18.87 -12.40
CA GLU A 226 0.98 -20.01 -12.13
C GLU A 226 -0.06 -19.68 -11.05
N ALA A 227 -1.32 -19.69 -11.47
CA ALA A 227 -2.44 -19.28 -10.66
C ALA A 227 -3.30 -20.49 -10.32
N ARG A 228 -2.90 -21.23 -9.26
CA ARG A 228 -3.66 -22.37 -8.68
C ARG A 228 -4.39 -23.23 -9.73
N ASN A 229 -3.70 -23.85 -10.70
CA ASN A 229 -4.21 -24.86 -11.67
C ASN A 229 -5.62 -24.71 -12.29
N THR A 230 -6.27 -23.54 -12.18
CA THR A 230 -7.70 -23.37 -12.48
C THR A 230 -8.01 -22.00 -13.07
N THR A 231 -7.01 -21.13 -13.22
CA THR A 231 -7.19 -19.80 -13.80
C THR A 231 -7.02 -19.89 -15.31
N VAL A 232 -8.14 -19.75 -16.02
CA VAL A 232 -8.22 -19.84 -17.47
C VAL A 232 -8.78 -18.56 -18.07
N ALA A 233 -8.40 -18.29 -19.32
CA ALA A 233 -8.88 -17.16 -20.08
C ALA A 233 -9.13 -17.54 -21.54
N LYS A 234 -10.03 -16.80 -22.17
CA LYS A 234 -10.35 -16.89 -23.60
C LYS A 234 -10.60 -15.52 -24.21
N SER A 235 -10.75 -15.49 -25.52
CA SER A 235 -11.09 -14.30 -26.28
C SER A 235 -12.38 -13.66 -25.75
N GLY A 236 -12.36 -12.34 -25.55
CA GLY A 236 -13.49 -11.56 -25.02
C GLY A 236 -13.45 -11.33 -23.50
N ASP A 237 -12.61 -12.05 -22.76
CA ASP A 237 -12.38 -11.79 -21.35
C ASP A 237 -11.69 -10.42 -21.15
N SER A 238 -12.04 -9.75 -20.06
CA SER A 238 -11.57 -8.40 -19.73
C SER A 238 -10.32 -8.43 -18.87
N ILE A 239 -9.32 -7.63 -19.24
CA ILE A 239 -8.04 -7.51 -18.53
C ILE A 239 -7.57 -6.05 -18.48
N LEU A 240 -6.88 -5.67 -17.41
CA LEU A 240 -6.08 -4.45 -17.31
C LEU A 240 -4.74 -4.77 -16.64
N PHE A 241 -3.75 -3.91 -16.85
CA PHE A 241 -2.40 -4.02 -16.31
C PHE A 241 -2.07 -2.81 -15.44
N PHE A 242 -1.24 -2.99 -14.43
CA PHE A 242 -0.81 -1.91 -13.55
C PHE A 242 0.59 -2.12 -13.01
N ASN A 243 1.10 -1.07 -12.39
CA ASN A 243 2.47 -0.95 -11.91
C ASN A 243 3.48 -0.89 -13.07
N ILE A 244 3.29 0.02 -14.03
CA ILE A 244 4.12 0.19 -15.24
C ILE A 244 4.54 1.65 -15.36
N LEU A 245 5.84 1.93 -15.45
CA LEU A 245 6.37 3.31 -15.53
C LEU A 245 5.85 4.06 -16.76
N GLU A 246 5.84 3.38 -17.91
CA GLU A 246 5.38 3.88 -19.20
C GLU A 246 3.90 4.32 -19.18
N GLU A 247 3.14 3.90 -18.17
CA GLU A 247 1.74 4.24 -17.98
C GLU A 247 1.51 5.35 -16.93
N ILE A 248 2.57 6.04 -16.49
CA ILE A 248 2.42 7.40 -15.93
C ILE A 248 2.07 8.35 -17.07
N ARG A 249 0.79 8.72 -17.19
CA ARG A 249 0.30 9.46 -18.37
C ARG A 249 -0.67 10.59 -18.04
N TYR A 250 -1.29 10.54 -16.87
CA TYR A 250 -2.32 11.48 -16.47
C TYR A 250 -2.00 12.10 -15.10
N PRO A 251 -2.49 13.33 -14.84
CA PRO A 251 -2.51 13.87 -13.49
C PRO A 251 -3.18 12.89 -12.53
N GLY A 252 -2.52 12.60 -11.42
CA GLY A 252 -2.93 11.59 -10.46
C GLY A 252 -2.13 10.29 -10.53
N ASP A 253 -1.38 10.02 -11.61
CA ASP A 253 -0.66 8.75 -11.74
C ASP A 253 0.64 8.71 -10.91
N PHE A 254 0.96 7.52 -10.39
CA PHE A 254 2.25 7.24 -9.76
C PHE A 254 2.77 5.82 -10.05
N TYR A 255 4.08 5.65 -9.97
CA TYR A 255 4.78 4.37 -10.07
C TYR A 255 5.96 4.38 -9.09
N ILE A 256 6.26 3.24 -8.49
CA ILE A 256 7.45 3.09 -7.65
C ILE A 256 8.34 2.02 -8.29
N ASP A 257 9.58 2.41 -8.59
CA ASP A 257 10.58 1.46 -9.02
C ASP A 257 11.04 0.63 -7.81
N ASN A 258 10.65 -0.64 -7.82
CA ASN A 258 10.97 -1.58 -6.74
C ASN A 258 12.46 -1.84 -6.57
N GLU A 259 13.31 -1.62 -7.56
CA GLU A 259 14.75 -1.84 -7.47
C GLU A 259 15.43 -0.58 -6.92
N THR A 260 15.22 0.56 -7.61
CA THR A 260 15.91 1.81 -7.28
C THR A 260 15.31 2.54 -6.08
N LYS A 261 14.07 2.20 -5.71
CA LYS A 261 13.24 2.87 -4.69
C LYS A 261 12.94 4.33 -5.02
N ILE A 262 12.86 4.64 -6.31
CA ILE A 262 12.42 5.96 -6.77
C ILE A 262 10.91 5.93 -7.00
N LEU A 263 10.20 6.83 -6.33
CA LEU A 263 8.80 7.12 -6.60
C LEU A 263 8.72 8.15 -7.72
N TYR A 264 7.93 7.88 -8.76
CA TYR A 264 7.62 8.79 -9.86
C TYR A 264 6.12 9.12 -9.84
N PHE A 265 5.74 10.38 -10.07
CA PHE A 265 4.33 10.77 -10.06
C PHE A 265 4.03 12.05 -10.86
N ILE A 266 2.78 12.20 -11.29
CA ILE A 266 2.21 13.45 -11.79
C ILE A 266 1.12 13.87 -10.81
N PRO A 267 1.24 15.00 -10.09
CA PRO A 267 0.20 15.43 -9.17
C PRO A 267 -1.08 15.83 -9.92
N PHE A 268 -2.25 15.73 -9.28
CA PHE A 268 -3.51 16.22 -9.84
C PHE A 268 -3.45 17.73 -10.11
N ASP A 269 -2.89 18.47 -9.16
CA ASP A 269 -2.76 19.92 -9.18
C ASP A 269 -1.31 20.38 -8.97
N LYS A 270 -1.08 21.70 -9.10
CA LYS A 270 0.25 22.29 -8.90
C LYS A 270 0.71 22.10 -7.44
N ILE A 271 1.86 21.45 -7.28
CA ILE A 271 2.50 21.28 -5.96
C ILE A 271 3.44 22.43 -5.61
N ASN A 272 3.62 22.68 -4.31
CA ASN A 272 4.52 23.69 -3.76
C ASN A 272 5.09 23.25 -2.40
N SER A 273 5.82 24.13 -1.70
CA SER A 273 6.47 23.80 -0.42
C SER A 273 5.51 23.46 0.73
N LYS A 274 4.21 23.78 0.59
CA LYS A 274 3.16 23.42 1.56
C LYS A 274 2.45 22.10 1.23
N THR A 275 2.66 21.55 0.04
CA THR A 275 2.05 20.30 -0.39
C THR A 275 2.48 19.17 0.54
N GLU A 276 1.50 18.42 1.04
CA GLU A 276 1.77 17.24 1.84
C GLU A 276 1.76 15.99 0.96
N ILE A 277 2.86 15.23 1.00
CA ILE A 277 2.98 13.96 0.29
C ILE A 277 3.17 12.87 1.34
N PHE A 278 2.33 11.83 1.31
CA PHE A 278 2.42 10.68 2.19
C PHE A 278 2.44 9.39 1.39
N LEU A 279 3.34 8.49 1.75
CA LEU A 279 3.33 7.11 1.26
C LEU A 279 2.88 6.18 2.38
N SER A 280 1.85 5.37 2.13
CA SER A 280 1.48 4.33 3.09
C SER A 280 2.60 3.30 3.14
N ASN A 281 3.28 3.15 4.28
CA ASN A 281 4.34 2.18 4.46
C ASN A 281 4.37 1.72 5.92
N LEU A 282 3.29 1.05 6.34
CA LEU A 282 3.24 0.37 7.62
C LEU A 282 3.99 -0.95 7.46
N THR A 283 5.18 -1.03 8.05
CA THR A 283 6.01 -2.24 8.16
C THR A 283 5.90 -2.83 9.54
#